data_AF-A0A183DAG8-F1
#
_entry.id   AF-A0A183DAG8-F1
#
_cell.length_a   1.000
_cell.length_b   1.000
_cell.length_c   1.000
_cell.angle_alpha   90.00
_cell.angle_beta   90.00
_cell.angle_gamma   90.00
#
_symmetry.space_group_name_H-M   'P 1'
#
loop_
_entity.id
_entity.type
_entity.pdbx_description
1 polymer ?
#
loop_
_entity_poly.entity_id
_entity_poly.type
_entity_poly.pdbx_seq_one_letter_code
_entity_poly.pdbx_strand_id
1 'polypeptide(L)'
;EVIAVSCSWCKRSYHNKVGCFSSHCFEESCDRGDLKEMIVPPTWIQLTNPSKTRSKKSAGKRKRRRVFTVRPQPAPDDGRIWPSQPLLVFVNPKSGGNKGSKMLNTLCWLLNPRQVFDINALKGPQFGLNMFKKVAASLRLLVCGGDGTVGWILSTLDKVCFFFDLKIFFANETSNP
;
A
#
# COMPACT_ATOMS: atom_id res chain seq x y z
N GLU A 1 19.76 -7.84 24.19
CA GLU A 1 19.03 -6.66 24.73
C GLU A 1 17.57 -6.73 24.29
N VAL A 2 16.62 -6.29 25.11
CA VAL A 2 15.17 -6.47 24.85
C VAL A 2 14.57 -5.16 24.30
N ILE A 3 13.92 -5.24 23.15
CA ILE A 3 13.12 -4.14 22.58
C ILE A 3 11.79 -4.08 23.31
N ALA A 4 11.41 -2.91 23.82
CA ALA A 4 10.12 -2.69 24.47
C ALA A 4 9.02 -2.41 23.46
N VAL A 5 9.30 -1.53 22.49
CA VAL A 5 8.33 -1.00 21.54
C VAL A 5 9.00 -0.72 20.19
N SER A 6 8.30 -1.03 19.11
CA SER A 6 8.67 -0.66 17.74
C SER A 6 7.47 -0.03 17.02
N CYS A 7 7.68 1.13 16.40
CA CYS A 7 6.63 1.77 15.62
C CYS A 7 6.42 1.07 14.27
N SER A 8 5.18 0.70 13.95
CA SER A 8 4.85 0.07 12.68
C SER A 8 5.06 0.96 11.45
N TRP A 9 5.17 2.29 11.61
CA TRP A 9 5.31 3.21 10.48
C TRP A 9 6.73 3.73 10.31
N CYS A 10 7.28 4.46 11.29
CA CYS A 10 8.63 5.01 11.20
C CYS A 10 9.75 4.01 11.53
N LYS A 11 9.42 2.79 11.96
CA LYS A 11 10.36 1.69 12.29
C LYS A 11 11.33 1.95 13.45
N ARG A 12 11.26 3.11 14.11
CA ARG A 12 12.00 3.38 15.35
C ARG A 12 11.63 2.34 16.39
N SER A 13 12.67 1.82 17.04
CA SER A 13 12.56 0.79 18.08
C SER A 13 13.31 1.27 19.30
N TYR A 14 12.73 1.07 20.46
CA TYR A 14 13.27 1.55 21.73
C TYR A 14 13.55 0.35 22.64
N HIS A 15 14.74 0.34 23.23
CA HIS A 15 15.10 -0.68 24.23
C HIS A 15 14.29 -0.47 25.51
N ASN A 16 14.04 -1.57 26.24
CA ASN A 16 13.40 -1.51 27.55
C ASN A 16 14.36 -1.01 28.65
N LYS A 17 14.83 0.24 28.51
CA LYS A 17 15.73 0.93 29.44
C LYS A 17 15.30 2.39 29.54
N VAL A 18 15.35 2.97 30.74
CA VAL A 18 14.90 4.35 31.01
C VAL A 18 15.60 5.40 30.13
N GLY A 19 16.87 5.19 29.78
CA GLY A 19 17.62 6.08 28.88
C GLY A 19 17.27 5.95 27.39
N CYS A 20 16.53 4.91 26.99
CA CYS A 20 16.11 4.68 25.61
C CYS A 20 14.60 4.79 25.41
N PHE A 21 13.80 4.72 26.48
CA PHE A 21 12.35 4.63 26.43
C PHE A 21 11.70 5.34 27.62
N SER A 22 10.92 6.39 27.33
CA SER A 22 10.15 7.16 28.32
C SER A 22 8.67 7.25 27.89
N SER A 23 7.77 7.55 28.84
CA SER A 23 6.33 7.65 28.58
C SER A 23 5.97 8.67 27.49
N HIS A 24 6.73 9.76 27.40
CA HIS A 24 6.52 10.81 26.38
C HIS A 24 6.72 10.31 24.95
N CYS A 25 7.52 9.25 24.75
CA CYS A 25 7.68 8.64 23.44
C CYS A 25 6.36 8.03 22.87
N PHE A 26 5.32 7.83 23.69
CA PHE A 26 4.00 7.40 23.24
C PHE A 26 3.05 8.55 22.87
N GLU A 27 3.26 9.73 23.46
CA GLU A 27 2.37 10.89 23.26
C GLU A 27 2.67 11.61 21.95
N GLU A 28 3.91 11.50 21.48
CA GLU A 28 4.32 12.06 20.20
C GLU A 28 3.66 11.35 19.01
N SER A 29 3.15 12.14 18.07
CA SER A 29 2.59 11.60 16.85
C SER A 29 3.68 11.14 15.89
N CYS A 30 3.55 9.92 15.37
CA CYS A 30 4.50 9.36 14.41
C CYS A 30 4.55 10.15 13.09
N ASP A 31 5.76 10.52 12.69
CA ASP A 31 6.10 11.19 11.43
C ASP A 31 6.14 10.26 10.20
N ARG A 32 5.95 8.95 10.40
CA ARG A 32 6.08 7.86 9.40
C ARG A 32 7.50 7.69 8.81
N GLY A 33 8.51 8.34 9.39
CA GLY A 33 9.92 8.17 9.04
C GLY A 33 10.25 8.43 7.56
N ASP A 34 11.26 7.73 7.04
CA ASP A 34 11.83 7.97 5.70
C ASP A 34 10.84 7.72 4.56
N LEU A 35 9.85 6.84 4.78
CA LEU A 35 8.83 6.47 3.80
C LEU A 35 7.54 7.30 3.93
N LYS A 36 7.56 8.43 4.67
CA LYS A 36 6.37 9.28 4.93
C LYS A 36 5.62 9.74 3.67
N GLU A 37 6.34 9.93 2.57
CA GLU A 37 5.76 10.34 1.29
C GLU A 37 5.02 9.21 0.57
N MET A 38 5.37 7.95 0.88
CA MET A 38 4.88 6.75 0.19
C MET A 38 3.86 5.98 1.00
N ILE A 39 3.96 5.96 2.33
CA ILE A 39 3.06 5.22 3.22
C ILE A 39 1.68 5.87 3.22
N VAL A 40 0.67 5.10 2.81
CA VAL A 40 -0.74 5.47 2.93
C VAL A 40 -1.19 5.28 4.39
N PRO A 41 -1.58 6.37 5.07
CA PRO A 41 -2.09 6.30 6.44
C PRO A 41 -3.34 5.42 6.53
N PRO A 42 -3.55 4.68 7.64
CA PRO A 42 -4.77 3.91 7.86
C PRO A 42 -6.06 4.74 7.72
N THR A 43 -6.01 6.02 8.10
CA THR A 43 -7.12 6.96 8.02
C THR A 43 -7.61 7.21 6.59
N TRP A 44 -6.75 7.02 5.59
CA TRP A 44 -7.13 7.13 4.18
C TRP A 44 -7.88 5.88 3.67
N ILE A 45 -7.77 4.75 4.37
CA ILE A 45 -8.33 3.47 3.93
C ILE A 45 -9.75 3.33 4.47
N GLN A 46 -10.72 3.57 3.60
CA GLN A 46 -12.13 3.53 3.95
C GLN A 46 -12.78 2.26 3.43
N LEU A 47 -13.64 1.67 4.25
CA LEU A 47 -14.50 0.59 3.82
C LEU A 47 -15.76 1.18 3.21
N THR A 48 -15.93 1.00 1.90
CA THR A 48 -17.11 1.49 1.19
C THR A 48 -18.08 0.36 0.93
N ASN A 49 -19.37 0.63 1.14
CA ASN A 49 -20.42 -0.21 0.59
C ASN A 49 -20.58 0.16 -0.88
N PRO A 50 -20.56 -0.80 -1.82
CA PRO A 50 -20.89 -0.51 -3.20
C PRO A 50 -22.29 0.10 -3.23
N SER A 51 -22.39 1.33 -3.75
CA SER A 51 -23.61 2.14 -3.73
C SER A 51 -24.81 1.35 -4.25
N LYS A 52 -25.97 1.61 -3.66
CA LYS A 52 -27.28 1.20 -4.19
C LYS A 52 -27.50 1.93 -5.52
N THR A 53 -26.88 1.50 -6.62
CA THR A 53 -27.45 1.82 -7.93
C THR A 53 -28.83 1.19 -7.96
N ARG A 54 -29.87 2.03 -8.12
CA ARG A 54 -31.30 1.65 -8.17
C ARG A 54 -31.62 0.86 -9.46
N SER A 55 -30.84 -0.17 -9.76
CA SER A 55 -31.17 -1.16 -10.77
C SER A 55 -32.07 -2.19 -10.11
N LYS A 56 -33.39 -2.04 -10.31
CA LYS A 56 -34.33 -3.14 -10.15
C LYS A 56 -33.91 -4.22 -11.15
N LYS A 57 -33.35 -5.33 -10.67
CA LYS A 57 -33.48 -6.64 -11.31
C LYS A 57 -33.07 -7.76 -10.34
N SER A 58 -33.97 -8.74 -10.27
CA SER A 58 -33.95 -10.00 -9.54
C SER A 58 -32.67 -10.81 -9.76
N ALA A 59 -32.11 -11.36 -8.67
CA ALA A 59 -31.49 -12.69 -8.55
C ALA A 59 -30.37 -12.71 -7.47
N GLY A 60 -30.54 -13.58 -6.47
CA GLY A 60 -29.46 -14.09 -5.62
C GLY A 60 -28.93 -13.15 -4.53
N LYS A 61 -29.11 -13.52 -3.25
CA LYS A 61 -28.39 -12.96 -2.09
C LYS A 61 -26.88 -13.28 -2.18
N ARG A 62 -26.15 -12.71 -3.14
CA ARG A 62 -24.69 -12.65 -3.07
C ARG A 62 -24.33 -11.53 -2.08
N LYS A 63 -23.83 -11.92 -0.90
CA LYS A 63 -23.31 -11.03 0.15
C LYS A 63 -22.33 -10.04 -0.51
N ARG A 64 -22.78 -8.80 -0.76
CA ARG A 64 -21.98 -7.78 -1.47
C ARG A 64 -20.72 -7.54 -0.63
N ARG A 65 -19.56 -7.98 -1.13
CA ARG A 65 -18.29 -7.87 -0.40
C ARG A 65 -17.96 -6.38 -0.26
N ARG A 66 -17.73 -5.94 0.98
CA ARG A 66 -17.27 -4.57 1.27
C ARG A 66 -15.93 -4.35 0.57
N VAL A 67 -15.75 -3.19 -0.07
CA VAL A 67 -14.56 -2.88 -0.86
C VAL A 67 -13.79 -1.75 -0.18
N PHE A 68 -12.48 -1.90 -0.07
CA PHE A 68 -11.62 -0.85 0.45
C PHE A 68 -11.37 0.20 -0.65
N THR A 69 -11.31 1.46 -0.26
CA THR A 69 -10.96 2.57 -1.14
C THR A 69 -10.03 3.51 -0.39
N VAL A 70 -8.98 3.97 -1.05
CA VAL A 70 -8.06 4.98 -0.53
C VAL A 70 -8.61 6.35 -0.88
N ARG A 71 -8.80 7.19 0.13
CA ARG A 71 -9.27 8.58 -0.02
C ARG A 71 -8.40 9.50 0.82
N PRO A 72 -7.81 10.55 0.23
CA PRO A 72 -7.16 11.59 1.01
C PRO A 72 -8.14 12.22 1.98
N GLN A 73 -7.67 12.48 3.19
CA GLN A 73 -8.37 13.32 4.17
C GLN A 73 -7.73 14.72 4.20
N PRO A 74 -8.44 15.75 4.69
CA PRO A 74 -7.85 17.06 4.93
C PRO A 74 -6.61 16.97 5.83
N ALA A 75 -5.62 17.83 5.62
CA ALA A 75 -4.46 17.95 6.53
C ALA A 75 -4.96 18.12 7.96
N PRO A 76 -4.45 17.36 8.95
CA PRO A 76 -4.84 17.60 10.32
C PRO A 76 -4.17 18.88 10.82
N ASP A 77 -4.82 19.60 11.73
CA ASP A 77 -4.35 20.89 12.27
C ASP A 77 -3.07 20.75 13.13
N ASP A 78 -2.63 19.52 13.40
CA ASP A 78 -1.46 19.17 14.20
C ASP A 78 -0.13 19.24 13.42
N GLY A 79 -0.12 19.82 12.22
CA GLY A 79 1.07 19.99 11.40
C GLY A 79 1.55 18.71 10.70
N ARG A 80 0.77 17.62 10.75
CA ARG A 80 1.10 16.39 10.03
C ARG A 80 1.00 16.58 8.53
N ILE A 81 2.09 16.21 7.84
CA ILE A 81 2.17 16.23 6.38
C ILE A 81 1.49 14.98 5.83
N TRP A 82 0.71 15.08 4.76
CA TRP A 82 0.15 13.92 4.04
C TRP A 82 1.13 13.38 2.99
N PRO A 83 1.05 12.08 2.63
CA PRO A 83 1.94 11.53 1.62
C PRO A 83 1.71 12.24 0.27
N SER A 84 2.75 12.86 -0.30
CA SER A 84 2.65 13.50 -1.61
C SER A 84 2.69 12.49 -2.76
N GLN A 85 3.28 11.31 -2.54
CA GLN A 85 3.55 10.31 -3.58
C GLN A 85 3.22 8.90 -3.09
N PRO A 86 1.95 8.60 -2.77
CA PRO A 86 1.56 7.29 -2.23
C PRO A 86 2.01 6.16 -3.16
N LEU A 87 2.47 5.06 -2.57
CA LEU A 87 2.98 3.92 -3.32
C LEU A 87 1.95 2.78 -3.39
N LEU A 88 1.69 2.25 -4.57
CA LEU A 88 0.95 1.02 -4.80
C LEU A 88 1.92 -0.04 -5.31
N VAL A 89 1.98 -1.18 -4.64
CA VAL A 89 2.92 -2.26 -4.95
C VAL A 89 2.15 -3.48 -5.45
N PHE A 90 2.57 -4.00 -6.60
CA PHE A 90 2.18 -5.33 -7.07
C PHE A 90 3.38 -6.26 -7.02
N VAL A 91 3.22 -7.41 -6.35
CA VAL A 91 4.25 -8.44 -6.25
C VAL A 91 3.72 -9.72 -6.89
N ASN A 92 4.57 -10.37 -7.68
CA ASN A 92 4.38 -11.75 -8.10
C ASN A 92 5.27 -12.67 -7.24
N PRO A 93 4.73 -13.35 -6.21
CA PRO A 93 5.54 -14.14 -5.28
C PRO A 93 6.32 -15.29 -5.95
N LYS A 94 5.85 -15.74 -7.12
CA LYS A 94 6.46 -16.85 -7.88
C LYS A 94 7.65 -16.41 -8.74
N SER A 95 7.86 -15.11 -8.95
CA SER A 95 9.00 -14.61 -9.74
C SER A 95 10.32 -14.66 -8.95
N GLY A 96 11.45 -14.73 -9.66
CA GLY A 96 12.79 -14.63 -9.07
C GLY A 96 13.20 -15.81 -8.18
N GLY A 97 12.75 -17.03 -8.47
CA GLY A 97 13.13 -18.23 -7.68
C GLY A 97 12.56 -18.23 -6.26
N ASN A 98 11.27 -17.92 -6.10
CA ASN A 98 10.56 -17.79 -4.81
C ASN A 98 11.05 -16.64 -3.89
N LYS A 99 11.93 -15.75 -4.37
CA LYS A 99 12.31 -14.52 -3.64
C LYS A 99 11.15 -13.52 -3.55
N GLY A 100 10.17 -13.60 -4.45
CA GLY A 100 8.99 -12.74 -4.44
C GLY A 100 8.18 -12.82 -3.13
N SER A 101 8.10 -13.98 -2.49
CA SER A 101 7.42 -14.12 -1.19
C SER A 101 8.14 -13.36 -0.07
N LYS A 102 9.48 -13.36 -0.07
CA LYS A 102 10.27 -12.58 0.89
C LYS A 102 10.06 -11.09 0.67
N MET A 103 10.11 -10.65 -0.59
CA MET A 103 9.85 -9.25 -0.96
C MET A 103 8.44 -8.81 -0.54
N LEU A 104 7.42 -9.64 -0.78
CA LEU A 104 6.04 -9.37 -0.34
C LEU A 104 5.99 -9.12 1.18
N ASN A 105 6.62 -9.99 1.97
CA ASN A 105 6.66 -9.84 3.43
C ASN A 105 7.41 -8.57 3.85
N THR A 106 8.55 -8.28 3.24
CA THR A 106 9.34 -7.07 3.53
C THR A 106 8.55 -5.81 3.19
N LEU A 107 7.88 -5.75 2.05
CA LEU A 107 7.09 -4.59 1.65
C LEU A 107 5.83 -4.43 2.50
N CYS A 108 5.16 -5.53 2.88
CA CYS A 108 4.08 -5.50 3.86
C CYS A 108 4.55 -5.05 5.25
N TRP A 109 5.81 -5.31 5.59
CA TRP A 109 6.40 -4.77 6.81
C TRP A 109 6.68 -3.28 6.64
N LEU A 110 7.38 -2.84 5.59
CA LEU A 110 7.78 -1.44 5.39
C LEU A 110 6.61 -0.47 5.15
N LEU A 111 5.58 -0.92 4.43
CA LEU A 111 4.45 -0.10 4.01
C LEU A 111 3.17 -0.51 4.74
N ASN A 112 2.08 0.22 4.50
CA ASN A 112 0.78 -0.30 4.90
C ASN A 112 0.49 -1.58 4.10
N PRO A 113 0.14 -2.72 4.74
CA PRO A 113 -0.14 -3.97 4.02
C PRO A 113 -1.23 -3.86 2.96
N ARG A 114 -2.10 -2.84 3.06
CA ARG A 114 -3.14 -2.54 2.06
C ARG A 114 -2.61 -1.87 0.78
N GLN A 115 -1.34 -1.47 0.75
CA GLN A 115 -0.65 -0.95 -0.43
C GLN A 115 0.03 -2.07 -1.23
N VAL A 116 0.17 -3.27 -0.66
CA VAL A 116 0.96 -4.35 -1.25
C VAL A 116 0.04 -5.48 -1.68
N PHE A 117 0.08 -5.82 -2.96
CA PHE A 117 -0.83 -6.76 -3.57
C PHE A 117 -0.08 -7.94 -4.19
N ASP A 118 -0.42 -9.15 -3.74
CA ASP A 118 -0.09 -10.37 -4.46
C ASP A 118 -0.98 -10.47 -5.71
N ILE A 119 -0.35 -10.36 -6.87
CA ILE A 119 -1.05 -10.36 -8.16
C ILE A 119 -1.70 -11.71 -8.47
N ASN A 120 -1.16 -12.81 -7.96
CA ASN A 120 -1.70 -14.16 -8.17
C ASN A 120 -2.94 -14.40 -7.31
N ALA A 121 -2.88 -14.02 -6.02
CA ALA A 121 -3.99 -14.24 -5.09
C ALA A 121 -5.25 -13.45 -5.46
N LEU A 122 -5.09 -12.28 -6.08
CA LEU A 122 -6.20 -11.39 -6.43
C LEU A 122 -6.68 -11.53 -7.88
N LYS A 123 -6.13 -12.50 -8.62
CA LYS A 123 -6.45 -12.73 -10.04
C LYS A 123 -6.25 -11.48 -10.90
N GLY A 124 -5.19 -10.71 -10.61
CA GLY A 124 -4.79 -9.53 -11.39
C GLY A 124 -4.82 -8.19 -10.62
N PRO A 125 -4.38 -7.11 -11.28
CA PRO A 125 -4.12 -5.81 -10.65
C PRO A 125 -5.36 -4.92 -10.49
N GLN A 126 -6.47 -5.29 -11.14
CA GLN A 126 -7.71 -4.51 -11.22
C GLN A 126 -8.22 -4.05 -9.84
N PHE A 127 -8.15 -4.92 -8.84
CA PHE A 127 -8.61 -4.61 -7.48
C PHE A 127 -7.78 -3.50 -6.84
N GLY A 128 -6.45 -3.60 -6.89
CA GLY A 128 -5.54 -2.60 -6.32
C GLY A 128 -5.68 -1.25 -7.03
N LEU A 129 -5.73 -1.25 -8.36
CA LEU A 129 -5.91 -0.03 -9.15
C LEU A 129 -7.24 0.66 -8.81
N ASN A 130 -8.35 -0.09 -8.71
CA ASN A 130 -9.64 0.48 -8.33
C ASN A 130 -9.64 1.04 -6.90
N MET A 131 -8.94 0.38 -5.97
CA MET A 131 -8.82 0.84 -4.58
C MET A 131 -8.11 2.20 -4.49
N PHE A 132 -7.13 2.47 -5.37
CA PHE A 132 -6.32 3.70 -5.37
C PHE A 132 -6.77 4.75 -6.40
N LYS A 133 -7.87 4.54 -7.11
CA LYS A 133 -8.35 5.44 -8.18
C LYS A 133 -8.48 6.90 -7.78
N LYS A 134 -8.82 7.19 -6.51
CA LYS A 134 -8.99 8.57 -6.01
C LYS A 134 -7.69 9.31 -5.73
N VAL A 135 -6.57 8.59 -5.68
CA VAL A 135 -5.22 9.16 -5.49
C VAL A 135 -4.35 9.01 -6.73
N ALA A 136 -4.94 8.64 -7.87
CA ALA A 136 -4.21 8.31 -9.09
C ALA A 136 -3.29 9.43 -9.60
N ALA A 137 -3.66 10.70 -9.38
CA ALA A 137 -2.90 11.85 -9.88
C ALA A 137 -1.48 11.97 -9.31
N SER A 138 -1.22 11.44 -8.11
CA SER A 138 0.10 11.47 -7.48
C SER A 138 0.62 10.08 -7.10
N LEU A 139 -0.03 9.02 -7.60
CA LEU A 139 0.26 7.64 -7.26
C LEU A 139 1.55 7.16 -7.93
N ARG A 140 2.41 6.48 -7.18
CA ARG A 140 3.54 5.70 -7.72
C ARG A 140 3.21 4.22 -7.73
N LEU A 141 3.71 3.51 -8.74
CA LEU A 141 3.49 2.07 -8.91
C LEU A 141 4.82 1.33 -8.90
N LEU A 142 4.98 0.39 -7.97
CA LEU A 142 6.12 -0.53 -7.92
C LEU A 142 5.63 -1.92 -8.34
N VAL A 143 6.30 -2.50 -9.33
CA VAL A 143 5.99 -3.85 -9.80
C VAL A 143 7.19 -4.74 -9.55
N CYS A 144 6.99 -5.76 -8.71
CA CYS A 144 7.99 -6.79 -8.42
C CYS A 144 7.57 -8.08 -9.15
N GLY A 145 8.08 -8.28 -10.37
CA GLY A 145 7.82 -9.47 -11.18
C GLY A 145 8.61 -9.44 -12.48
N GLY A 146 8.53 -10.52 -13.27
CA GLY A 146 9.12 -10.54 -14.61
C GLY A 146 8.28 -9.78 -15.65
N ASP A 147 8.76 -9.73 -16.89
CA ASP A 147 8.14 -8.97 -17.98
C ASP A 147 6.66 -9.28 -18.21
N GLY A 148 6.27 -10.56 -18.11
CA GLY A 148 4.86 -10.95 -18.24
C GLY A 148 3.95 -10.34 -17.15
N THR A 149 4.46 -10.15 -15.93
CA THR A 149 3.71 -9.50 -14.84
C THR A 149 3.53 -8.02 -15.13
N VAL A 150 4.60 -7.37 -15.59
CA VAL A 150 4.61 -5.95 -15.96
C VAL A 150 3.66 -5.71 -17.13
N GLY A 151 3.76 -6.52 -18.19
CA GLY A 151 2.88 -6.44 -19.36
C GLY A 151 1.40 -6.60 -19.00
N TRP A 152 1.09 -7.48 -18.04
CA TRP A 152 -0.28 -7.64 -17.54
C TRP A 152 -0.78 -6.40 -16.80
N ILE A 153 0.06 -5.77 -15.98
CA ILE A 153 -0.28 -4.53 -15.27
C ILE A 153 -0.48 -3.39 -16.25
N LEU A 154 0.45 -3.17 -17.19
CA LEU A 154 0.33 -2.16 -18.25
C LEU A 154 -0.96 -2.34 -19.06
N SER A 155 -1.23 -3.56 -19.53
CA SER A 155 -2.46 -3.89 -20.27
C SER A 155 -3.73 -3.63 -19.45
N THR A 156 -3.66 -3.68 -18.12
CA THR A 156 -4.81 -3.39 -17.25
C THR A 156 -4.94 -1.90 -16.99
N LEU A 157 -3.83 -1.17 -16.84
CA LEU A 157 -3.79 0.29 -16.68
C LEU A 157 -4.46 0.99 -17.86
N ASP A 158 -4.15 0.55 -19.08
CA ASP A 158 -4.77 1.06 -20.32
C ASP A 158 -6.30 0.90 -20.27
N LYS A 159 -6.78 -0.28 -19.84
CA LYS A 159 -8.22 -0.59 -19.76
C LYS A 159 -8.96 0.26 -18.72
N VAL A 160 -8.30 0.64 -17.63
CA VAL A 160 -8.93 1.43 -16.56
C VAL A 160 -8.75 2.93 -16.74
N CYS A 161 -8.16 3.37 -17.86
CA CYS A 161 -7.80 4.75 -18.15
C CYS A 161 -7.01 5.41 -17.00
N PHE A 162 -6.10 4.65 -16.38
CA PHE A 162 -5.16 5.19 -15.39
C PHE A 162 -4.02 5.89 -16.14
N PHE A 163 -4.23 7.14 -16.54
CA PHE A 163 -3.27 7.91 -17.33
C PHE A 163 -2.80 9.12 -16.55
N PHE A 164 -1.89 8.98 -15.57
CA PHE A 164 -1.13 10.11 -15.01
C PHE A 164 0.20 9.63 -14.42
N ASP A 165 1.28 10.32 -14.80
CA ASP A 165 2.67 10.32 -14.26
C ASP A 165 3.14 9.08 -13.49
N LEU A 166 2.91 7.90 -14.06
CA LEU A 166 3.23 6.61 -13.45
C LEU A 166 4.75 6.42 -13.50
N LYS A 167 5.42 6.69 -12.38
CA LYS A 167 6.80 6.21 -12.20
C LYS A 167 6.75 4.72 -11.85
N ILE A 168 6.87 3.89 -12.87
CA ILE A 168 7.02 2.44 -12.74
C ILE A 168 8.48 2.15 -12.39
N PHE A 169 8.71 1.66 -11.18
CA PHE A 169 10.03 1.19 -10.77
C PHE A 169 10.14 -0.31 -10.98
N PHE A 170 11.20 -0.73 -11.66
CA PHE A 170 11.57 -2.13 -11.83
C PHE A 170 12.65 -2.45 -10.81
N ALA A 171 12.31 -3.29 -9.84
CA ALA A 171 13.30 -3.86 -8.94
C ALA A 171 13.95 -5.05 -9.65
N ASN A 172 15.01 -4.80 -10.44
CA ASN A 172 15.92 -5.85 -10.85
C ASN A 172 16.91 -6.12 -9.72
N GLU A 173 17.19 -7.40 -9.45
CA GLU A 173 18.30 -7.78 -8.57
C GLU A 173 19.62 -7.31 -9.20
N THR A 174 20.07 -6.11 -8.86
CA THR A 174 21.50 -5.80 -8.90
C THR A 174 22.07 -6.17 -7.55
N SER A 175 22.72 -7.34 -7.53
CA SER A 175 23.86 -7.73 -6.68
C SER A 175 24.05 -6.97 -5.37
N ASN A 176 23.98 -7.71 -4.25
CA ASN A 176 24.58 -7.30 -2.98
C ASN A 176 26.03 -6.81 -3.19
N PRO A 177 26.50 -5.77 -2.48
CA PRO A 177 27.92 -5.55 -2.25
C PRO A 177 28.52 -6.65 -1.36
#